data_AF-A0A849TI08-F1
#
_entry.id   AF-A0A849TI08-F1
#
_cell.length_a   1.000
_cell.length_b   1.000
_cell.length_c   1.000
_cell.angle_alpha   90.00
_cell.angle_beta   90.00
_cell.angle_gamma   90.00
#
_symmetry.space_group_name_H-M   'P 1'
#
loop_
_entity.id
_entity.type
_entity.pdbx_description
1 polymer ?
#
loop_
_entity_poly.entity_id
_entity_poly.type
_entity_poly.pdbx_seq_one_letter_code
_entity_poly.pdbx_strand_id
1 'polypeptide(L)'
;NYKLGALNSNVAFIVMLIVAGSGVIGRYIYGKIHLGLNGRKVAIKQILDDAAGMQRSLGGDLPGGSEIIQEMSTFAEVAMAPRCHATQSFMAMLVLGFRAQASRARLVRRVRIALAAEASVRGWSRRERRDREVEARELIGLYFAAINKAATFSFYERLFALWHVLHLPLFILLIAAVLVHVVAVHLY
;
A
#
# COMPACT_ATOMS: atom_id res chain seq x y z
N ASN A 1 55.06 -3.55 -9.30
CA ASN A 1 54.19 -2.67 -8.50
C ASN A 1 52.80 -2.58 -9.13
N TYR A 2 51.94 -3.59 -8.94
CA TYR A 2 50.54 -3.55 -9.40
C TYR A 2 49.66 -2.96 -8.28
N LYS A 3 49.55 -1.62 -8.26
CA LYS A 3 48.69 -0.89 -7.32
C LYS A 3 47.65 -0.04 -8.06
N LEU A 4 46.82 -0.68 -8.90
CA LEU A 4 45.59 -0.10 -9.46
C LEU A 4 44.39 -1.06 -9.44
N GLY A 5 44.52 -2.25 -8.83
CA GLY A 5 43.57 -3.36 -9.02
C GLY A 5 42.55 -3.63 -7.90
N ALA A 6 42.68 -3.04 -6.71
CA ALA A 6 41.83 -3.40 -5.56
C ALA A 6 40.61 -2.46 -5.37
N LEU A 7 40.77 -1.15 -5.59
CA LEU A 7 39.67 -0.20 -5.43
C LEU A 7 38.73 -0.19 -6.64
N ASN A 8 39.28 -0.06 -7.86
CA ASN A 8 38.47 0.01 -9.08
C ASN A 8 37.69 -1.27 -9.34
N SER A 9 38.28 -2.44 -9.09
CA SER A 9 37.59 -3.74 -9.28
C SER A 9 36.47 -3.96 -8.27
N ASN A 10 36.67 -3.58 -6.99
CA ASN A 10 35.63 -3.68 -5.98
C ASN A 10 34.47 -2.71 -6.26
N VAL A 11 34.79 -1.48 -6.70
CA VAL A 11 33.78 -0.50 -7.12
C VAL A 11 32.99 -1.01 -8.32
N ALA A 12 33.66 -1.53 -9.36
CA ALA A 12 33.01 -2.10 -10.54
C ALA A 12 32.11 -3.29 -10.19
N PHE A 13 32.55 -4.17 -9.29
CA PHE A 13 31.77 -5.31 -8.79
C PHE A 13 30.51 -4.86 -8.04
N ILE A 14 30.62 -3.88 -7.13
CA ILE A 14 29.49 -3.32 -6.40
C ILE A 14 28.50 -2.63 -7.35
N VAL A 15 28.99 -1.87 -8.34
CA VAL A 15 28.15 -1.24 -9.37
C VAL A 15 27.38 -2.29 -10.17
N MET A 16 28.04 -3.37 -10.61
CA MET A 16 27.36 -4.47 -11.30
C MET A 16 26.29 -5.13 -10.43
N LEU A 17 26.55 -5.36 -9.14
CA LEU A 17 25.56 -5.90 -8.21
C LEU A 17 24.36 -4.97 -8.03
N ILE A 18 24.59 -3.65 -7.91
CA ILE A 18 23.52 -2.66 -7.80
C ILE A 18 22.69 -2.63 -9.08
N VAL A 19 23.31 -2.64 -10.25
CA VAL A 19 22.62 -2.64 -11.56
C VAL A 19 21.82 -3.93 -11.76
N ALA A 20 22.41 -5.10 -11.50
CA ALA A 20 21.73 -6.39 -11.61
C ALA A 20 20.57 -6.51 -10.60
N GLY A 21 20.81 -6.11 -9.35
CA GLY A 21 19.79 -6.07 -8.30
C GLY A 21 18.64 -5.11 -8.64
N SER A 22 18.96 -3.95 -9.21
CA SER A 22 17.97 -2.97 -9.70
C SER A 22 17.06 -3.57 -10.78
N GLY A 23 17.59 -4.41 -11.68
CA GLY A 23 16.79 -5.11 -12.68
C GLY A 23 15.80 -6.12 -12.09
N VAL A 24 16.23 -6.89 -11.08
CA VAL A 24 15.36 -7.86 -10.38
C VAL A 24 14.26 -7.13 -9.60
N ILE A 25 14.60 -6.07 -8.87
CA ILE A 25 13.65 -5.24 -8.14
C ILE A 25 12.65 -4.58 -9.12
N GLY A 26 13.14 -4.06 -10.23
CA GLY A 26 12.32 -3.48 -11.29
C GLY A 26 11.29 -4.46 -11.83
N ARG A 27 11.69 -5.70 -12.15
CA ARG A 27 10.76 -6.75 -12.62
C ARG A 27 9.72 -7.13 -11.56
N TYR A 28 10.11 -7.21 -10.28
CA TYR A 28 9.18 -7.50 -9.20
C TYR A 28 8.12 -6.39 -9.04
N ILE A 29 8.55 -5.12 -9.05
CA ILE A 29 7.65 -3.96 -8.97
C ILE A 29 6.77 -3.89 -10.22
N TYR A 30 7.33 -4.12 -11.40
CA TYR A 30 6.62 -4.10 -12.67
C TYR A 30 5.47 -5.13 -12.69
N GLY A 31 5.72 -6.36 -12.25
CA GLY A 31 4.67 -7.38 -12.13
C GLY A 31 3.54 -6.97 -11.18
N LYS A 32 3.84 -6.16 -10.15
CA LYS A 32 2.84 -5.59 -9.25
C LYS A 32 2.13 -4.35 -9.82
N ILE A 33 2.68 -3.64 -10.80
CA ILE A 33 2.16 -2.35 -11.33
C ILE A 33 1.61 -2.42 -12.77
N HIS A 34 1.78 -3.54 -13.49
CA HIS A 34 1.40 -3.61 -14.91
C HIS A 34 -0.11 -3.76 -15.28
N LEU A 35 -1.04 -3.96 -14.35
CA LEU A 35 -2.45 -3.61 -14.60
C LEU A 35 -2.58 -2.08 -14.63
N GLY A 36 -2.82 -1.51 -15.82
CA GLY A 36 -2.72 -0.09 -16.18
C GLY A 36 -2.82 0.92 -15.03
N LEU A 37 -1.79 1.76 -14.88
CA LEU A 37 -1.69 2.82 -13.86
C LEU A 37 -2.96 3.68 -13.77
N ASN A 38 -3.57 3.99 -14.92
CA ASN A 38 -4.82 4.76 -14.97
C ASN A 38 -6.03 3.94 -14.52
N GLY A 39 -6.15 2.69 -14.98
CA GLY A 39 -7.23 1.78 -14.57
C GLY A 39 -7.19 1.47 -13.07
N ARG A 40 -5.99 1.41 -12.48
CA ARG A 40 -5.85 1.18 -11.04
C ARG A 40 -6.09 2.40 -10.17
N LYS A 41 -5.72 3.60 -10.61
CA LYS A 41 -6.11 4.84 -9.91
C LYS A 41 -7.63 4.98 -9.88
N VAL A 42 -8.31 4.67 -10.98
CA VAL A 42 -9.78 4.62 -11.03
C VAL A 42 -10.33 3.55 -10.09
N ALA A 43 -9.78 2.33 -10.13
CA ALA A 43 -10.22 1.25 -9.24
C ALA A 43 -10.01 1.57 -7.75
N ILE A 44 -8.92 2.26 -7.39
CA ILE A 44 -8.65 2.65 -6.00
C ILE A 44 -9.59 3.76 -5.54
N LYS A 45 -9.85 4.74 -6.41
CA LYS A 45 -10.84 5.77 -6.13
C LYS A 45 -12.22 5.15 -5.91
N GLN A 46 -12.63 4.22 -6.76
CA GLN A 46 -13.87 3.44 -6.58
C GLN A 46 -13.88 2.67 -5.26
N ILE A 47 -12.80 1.96 -4.93
CA ILE A 47 -12.68 1.21 -3.67
C ILE A 47 -12.77 2.14 -2.44
N LEU A 48 -12.20 3.35 -2.50
CA LEU A 48 -12.29 4.36 -1.45
C LEU A 48 -13.70 4.98 -1.37
N ASP A 49 -14.33 5.23 -2.51
CA ASP A 49 -15.69 5.74 -2.58
C ASP A 49 -16.70 4.71 -2.04
N ASP A 50 -16.53 3.43 -2.37
CA ASP A 50 -17.29 2.31 -1.82
C ASP A 50 -17.07 2.17 -0.30
N ALA A 51 -15.82 2.32 0.15
CA ALA A 51 -15.47 2.32 1.58
C ALA A 51 -16.14 3.47 2.34
N ALA A 52 -16.17 4.67 1.76
CA ALA A 52 -16.89 5.81 2.31
C ALA A 52 -18.41 5.58 2.31
N GLY A 53 -18.95 4.90 1.30
CA GLY A 53 -20.35 4.45 1.26
C GLY A 53 -20.67 3.51 2.43
N MET A 54 -19.86 2.46 2.63
CA MET A 54 -20.02 1.52 3.74
C MET A 54 -19.95 2.20 5.11
N GLN A 55 -19.02 3.15 5.27
CA GLN A 55 -18.86 3.95 6.49
C GLN A 55 -20.12 4.80 6.79
N ARG A 56 -20.74 5.41 5.77
CA ARG A 56 -21.99 6.17 5.94
C ARG A 56 -23.15 5.26 6.32
N SER A 57 -23.29 4.10 5.69
CA SER A 57 -24.34 3.13 6.02
C SER A 57 -24.23 2.65 7.48
N LEU A 58 -23.01 2.42 7.96
CA LEU A 58 -22.77 2.03 9.36
C LEU A 58 -23.09 3.16 10.36
N GLY A 59 -22.75 4.41 10.03
CA GLY A 59 -22.97 5.51 10.97
C GLY A 59 -24.40 6.04 11.02
N GLY A 60 -25.22 5.81 9.99
CA GLY A 60 -26.62 6.21 9.95
C GLY A 60 -27.54 5.32 10.80
N ASP A 61 -27.21 4.03 10.92
CA ASP A 61 -28.08 3.02 11.54
C ASP A 61 -27.71 2.66 12.99
N LEU A 62 -26.60 3.20 13.53
CA LEU A 62 -26.07 2.81 14.85
C LEU A 62 -26.01 3.99 15.85
N PRO A 63 -26.47 3.80 17.10
CA PRO A 63 -26.18 4.71 18.20
C PRO A 63 -24.67 4.78 18.42
N GLY A 64 -24.09 5.99 18.39
CA GLY A 64 -22.63 6.20 18.43
C GLY A 64 -21.94 6.04 17.07
N GLY A 65 -22.70 6.04 15.97
CA GLY A 65 -22.18 5.98 14.60
C GLY A 65 -21.17 7.07 14.25
N SER A 66 -21.28 8.27 14.85
CA SER A 66 -20.33 9.37 14.63
C SER A 66 -18.91 9.03 15.11
N GLU A 67 -18.76 8.39 16.28
CA GLU A 67 -17.46 7.97 16.80
C GLU A 67 -16.86 6.83 15.96
N ILE A 68 -17.71 5.92 15.49
CA ILE A 68 -17.31 4.81 14.60
C ILE A 68 -16.79 5.37 13.28
N ILE A 69 -17.52 6.31 12.67
CA ILE A 69 -17.10 7.02 11.47
C ILE A 69 -15.77 7.74 11.72
N GLN A 70 -15.61 8.43 12.85
CA GLN A 70 -14.40 9.18 13.15
C GLN A 70 -13.15 8.29 13.35
N GLU A 71 -13.30 7.14 14.01
CA GLU A 71 -12.20 6.16 14.14
C GLU A 71 -11.81 5.58 12.77
N MET A 72 -12.81 5.30 11.92
CA MET A 72 -12.60 4.84 10.55
C MET A 72 -11.88 5.88 9.68
N SER A 73 -12.28 7.15 9.74
CA SER A 73 -11.66 8.24 8.95
C SER A 73 -10.23 8.53 9.43
N THR A 74 -10.00 8.57 10.74
CA THR A 74 -8.66 8.77 11.31
C THR A 74 -7.70 7.66 10.86
N PHE A 75 -8.17 6.42 10.82
CA PHE A 75 -7.37 5.31 10.30
C PHE A 75 -7.06 5.48 8.81
N ALA A 76 -8.05 5.89 8.00
CA ALA A 76 -7.88 6.14 6.58
C ALA A 76 -6.81 7.22 6.30
N GLU A 77 -6.87 8.34 7.03
CA GLU A 77 -5.89 9.43 6.92
C GLU A 77 -4.48 8.94 7.27
N VAL A 78 -4.32 8.21 8.37
CA VAL A 78 -3.02 7.66 8.77
C VAL A 78 -2.51 6.64 7.75
N ALA A 79 -3.39 5.82 7.15
CA ALA A 79 -3.00 4.88 6.11
C ALA A 79 -2.52 5.60 4.84
N MET A 80 -3.23 6.66 4.44
CA MET A 80 -2.97 7.45 3.22
C MET A 80 -1.91 8.55 3.37
N ALA A 81 -1.46 8.85 4.59
CA ALA A 81 -0.52 9.93 4.85
C ALA A 81 0.75 9.84 3.95
N PRO A 82 1.17 10.95 3.31
CA PRO A 82 2.41 11.00 2.55
C PRO A 82 3.61 10.74 3.47
N ARG A 83 4.57 9.89 3.06
CA ARG A 83 5.74 9.51 3.88
C ARG A 83 7.06 9.73 3.15
N CYS A 84 7.83 10.75 3.46
CA CYS A 84 8.99 11.15 2.63
C CYS A 84 10.10 10.10 2.49
N HIS A 85 10.30 9.21 3.47
CA HIS A 85 11.41 8.24 3.45
C HIS A 85 10.96 6.80 3.14
N ALA A 86 11.73 6.09 2.31
CA ALA A 86 11.45 4.70 1.92
C ALA A 86 11.38 3.75 3.13
N THR A 87 12.25 3.95 4.14
CA THR A 87 12.26 3.19 5.39
C THR A 87 11.02 3.46 6.25
N GLN A 88 10.55 4.71 6.32
CA GLN A 88 9.29 5.07 6.97
C GLN A 88 8.08 4.45 6.26
N SER A 89 8.11 4.39 4.93
CA SER A 89 7.09 3.73 4.12
C SER A 89 7.03 2.21 4.36
N PHE A 90 8.18 1.54 4.48
CA PHE A 90 8.24 0.11 4.79
C PHE A 90 7.79 -0.20 6.23
N MET A 91 8.29 0.56 7.21
CA MET A 91 7.85 0.42 8.61
C MET A 91 6.36 0.72 8.76
N ALA A 92 5.85 1.73 8.06
CA ALA A 92 4.44 2.01 8.03
C ALA A 92 3.62 0.86 7.46
N MET A 93 4.08 0.16 6.42
CA MET A 93 3.35 -0.99 5.88
C MET A 93 3.15 -2.09 6.94
N LEU A 94 4.22 -2.44 7.67
CA LEU A 94 4.15 -3.43 8.75
C LEU A 94 3.26 -2.96 9.90
N VAL A 95 3.49 -1.73 10.38
CA VAL A 95 2.75 -1.15 11.50
C VAL A 95 1.27 -0.92 11.15
N LEU A 96 0.95 -0.54 9.91
CA LEU A 96 -0.43 -0.36 9.43
C LEU A 96 -1.18 -1.69 9.41
N GLY A 97 -0.54 -2.81 9.03
CA GLY A 97 -1.17 -4.13 9.09
C GLY A 97 -1.60 -4.50 10.52
N PHE A 98 -0.70 -4.33 11.50
CA PHE A 98 -1.00 -4.58 12.91
C PHE A 98 -2.03 -3.60 13.48
N ARG A 99 -1.92 -2.30 13.16
CA ARG A 99 -2.88 -1.27 13.61
C ARG A 99 -4.25 -1.45 12.97
N ALA A 100 -4.33 -1.91 11.73
CA ALA A 100 -5.58 -2.24 11.06
C ALA A 100 -6.30 -3.38 11.79
N GLN A 101 -5.57 -4.44 12.12
CA GLN A 101 -6.14 -5.59 12.84
C GLN A 101 -6.63 -5.20 14.24
N ALA A 102 -5.84 -4.41 14.97
CA ALA A 102 -6.23 -3.92 16.29
C ALA A 102 -7.44 -2.97 16.24
N SER A 103 -7.47 -2.04 15.27
CA SER A 103 -8.59 -1.10 15.10
C SER A 103 -9.85 -1.81 14.66
N ARG A 104 -9.75 -2.78 13.75
CA ARG A 104 -10.85 -3.67 13.36
C ARG A 104 -11.43 -4.39 14.57
N ALA A 105 -10.59 -4.99 15.42
CA ALA A 105 -11.06 -5.71 16.61
C ALA A 105 -11.79 -4.78 17.60
N ARG A 106 -11.30 -3.54 17.77
CA ARG A 106 -11.96 -2.52 18.61
C ARG A 106 -13.31 -2.10 18.04
N LEU A 107 -13.37 -1.78 16.75
CA LEU A 107 -14.60 -1.36 16.05
C LEU A 107 -15.66 -2.45 16.06
N VAL A 108 -15.29 -3.71 15.80
CA VAL A 108 -16.21 -4.85 15.89
C VAL A 108 -16.76 -5.01 17.31
N ARG A 109 -15.93 -4.82 18.34
CA ARG A 109 -16.39 -4.88 19.74
C ARG A 109 -17.37 -3.75 20.06
N ARG A 110 -17.11 -2.52 19.59
CA ARG A 110 -18.01 -1.37 19.78
C ARG A 110 -19.35 -1.57 19.09
N VAL A 111 -19.35 -1.97 17.82
CA VAL A 111 -20.57 -2.29 17.05
C VAL A 111 -21.37 -3.41 17.73
N ARG A 112 -20.69 -4.44 18.23
CA ARG A 112 -21.36 -5.54 18.96
C ARG A 112 -22.07 -5.07 20.22
N ILE A 113 -21.50 -4.12 20.95
CA ILE A 113 -22.12 -3.53 22.15
C ILE A 113 -23.30 -2.63 21.75
N ALA A 114 -23.14 -1.80 20.72
CA ALA A 114 -24.21 -0.95 20.21
C ALA A 114 -25.42 -1.77 19.72
N LEU A 115 -25.19 -2.81 18.92
CA LEU A 115 -26.22 -3.74 18.46
C LEU A 115 -26.87 -4.52 19.61
N ALA A 116 -26.14 -4.80 20.69
CA ALA A 116 -26.71 -5.45 21.87
C ALA A 116 -27.70 -4.53 22.60
N ALA A 117 -27.37 -3.23 22.72
CA ALA A 117 -28.24 -2.23 23.31
C ALA A 117 -29.48 -1.97 22.43
N GLU A 118 -29.29 -1.87 21.11
CA GLU A 118 -30.39 -1.74 20.13
C GLU A 118 -31.34 -2.93 20.17
N ALA A 119 -30.80 -4.15 20.27
CA ALA A 119 -31.60 -5.37 20.33
C ALA A 119 -32.54 -5.42 21.55
N SER A 120 -32.09 -4.88 22.70
CA SER A 120 -32.95 -4.79 23.89
C SER A 120 -34.07 -3.76 23.76
N VAL A 121 -33.84 -2.68 23.00
CA VAL A 121 -34.84 -1.61 22.78
C VAL A 121 -35.86 -2.01 21.70
N ARG A 122 -35.42 -2.66 20.63
CA ARG A 122 -36.28 -3.07 19.50
C ARG A 122 -36.84 -4.48 19.62
N GLY A 123 -36.49 -5.22 20.67
CA GLY A 123 -37.02 -6.56 20.95
C GLY A 123 -36.55 -7.63 19.95
N TRP A 124 -35.38 -7.46 19.34
CA TRP A 124 -34.88 -8.39 18.33
C TRP A 124 -34.67 -9.80 18.88
N SER A 125 -35.03 -10.80 18.08
CA SER A 125 -34.71 -12.20 18.37
C SER A 125 -33.20 -12.43 18.33
N ARG A 126 -32.73 -13.50 19.01
CA ARG A 126 -31.31 -13.88 19.00
C ARG A 126 -30.75 -14.13 17.59
N ARG A 127 -31.59 -14.52 16.64
CA ARG A 127 -31.21 -14.72 15.23
C ARG A 127 -30.98 -13.39 14.52
N GLU A 128 -31.94 -12.47 14.59
CA GLU A 128 -31.85 -11.14 13.95
C GLU A 128 -30.64 -10.35 14.47
N ARG A 129 -30.37 -10.39 15.78
CA ARG A 129 -29.16 -9.77 16.35
C ARG A 129 -27.88 -10.36 15.77
N ARG A 130 -27.83 -11.68 15.60
CA ARG A 130 -26.63 -12.37 15.09
C ARG A 130 -26.42 -12.06 13.61
N ASP A 131 -27.49 -12.00 12.83
CA ASP A 131 -27.41 -11.70 11.40
C ASP A 131 -26.91 -10.27 11.18
N ARG A 132 -27.41 -9.29 11.95
CA ARG A 132 -26.91 -7.90 11.93
C ARG A 132 -25.46 -7.77 12.41
N GLU A 133 -25.06 -8.55 13.41
CA GLU A 133 -23.66 -8.57 13.87
C GLU A 133 -22.71 -9.11 12.79
N VAL A 134 -23.14 -10.13 12.05
CA VAL A 134 -22.37 -10.69 10.92
C VAL A 134 -22.26 -9.67 9.78
N GLU A 135 -23.37 -9.05 9.40
CA GLU A 135 -23.43 -8.02 8.36
C GLU A 135 -22.49 -6.85 8.67
N ALA A 136 -22.56 -6.30 9.89
CA ALA A 136 -21.70 -5.19 10.28
C ALA A 136 -20.21 -5.59 10.35
N ARG A 137 -19.91 -6.82 10.78
CA ARG A 137 -18.54 -7.34 10.81
C ARG A 137 -17.96 -7.52 9.41
N GLU A 138 -18.78 -7.92 8.46
CA GLU A 138 -18.41 -8.05 7.06
C GLU A 138 -18.12 -6.67 6.45
N LEU A 139 -19.01 -5.70 6.62
CA LEU A 139 -18.81 -4.32 6.16
C LEU A 139 -17.52 -3.68 6.72
N ILE A 140 -17.26 -3.84 8.03
CA ILE A 140 -16.01 -3.38 8.63
C ILE A 140 -14.81 -4.12 8.01
N GLY A 141 -14.92 -5.43 7.80
CA GLY A 141 -13.87 -6.22 7.17
C GLY A 141 -13.53 -5.74 5.76
N LEU A 142 -14.56 -5.49 4.94
CA LEU A 142 -14.42 -4.97 3.59
C LEU A 142 -13.79 -3.58 3.57
N TYR A 143 -14.21 -2.68 4.46
CA TYR A 143 -13.61 -1.35 4.63
C TYR A 143 -12.10 -1.40 4.92
N PHE A 144 -11.68 -2.15 5.94
CA PHE A 144 -10.27 -2.24 6.29
C PHE A 144 -9.44 -2.94 5.20
N ALA A 145 -10.01 -3.94 4.52
CA ALA A 145 -9.36 -4.59 3.39
C ALA A 145 -9.17 -3.63 2.21
N ALA A 146 -10.19 -2.83 1.89
CA ALA A 146 -10.16 -1.79 0.87
C ALA A 146 -9.04 -0.76 1.14
N ILE A 147 -8.99 -0.21 2.37
CA ILE A 147 -7.96 0.78 2.74
C ILE A 147 -6.56 0.17 2.73
N ASN A 148 -6.37 -1.02 3.27
CA ASN A 148 -5.05 -1.68 3.25
C ASN A 148 -4.57 -1.96 1.82
N LYS A 149 -5.49 -2.33 0.92
CA LYS A 149 -5.18 -2.54 -0.49
C LYS A 149 -4.78 -1.23 -1.17
N ALA A 150 -5.50 -0.13 -0.91
CA ALA A 150 -5.15 1.20 -1.39
C ALA A 150 -3.78 1.66 -0.86
N ALA A 151 -3.50 1.44 0.44
CA ALA A 151 -2.24 1.85 1.07
C ALA A 151 -1.04 1.08 0.50
N THR A 152 -1.21 -0.23 0.33
CA THR A 152 -0.19 -1.10 -0.29
C THR A 152 0.10 -0.69 -1.72
N PHE A 153 -0.93 -0.31 -2.49
CA PHE A 153 -0.72 0.18 -3.85
C PHE A 153 0.07 1.49 -3.87
N SER A 154 -0.33 2.48 -3.05
CA SER A 154 0.37 3.76 -2.95
C SER A 154 1.86 3.55 -2.60
N PHE A 155 2.15 2.58 -1.72
CA PHE A 155 3.53 2.18 -1.44
C PHE A 155 4.29 1.70 -2.68
N TYR A 156 3.72 0.77 -3.46
CA TYR A 156 4.35 0.26 -4.68
C TYR A 156 4.51 1.33 -5.76
N GLU A 157 3.53 2.23 -5.94
CA GLU A 157 3.62 3.36 -6.88
C GLU A 157 4.82 4.25 -6.54
N ARG A 158 5.04 4.54 -5.25
CA ARG A 158 6.15 5.37 -4.80
C ARG A 158 7.50 4.66 -4.92
N LEU A 159 7.54 3.36 -4.61
CA LEU A 159 8.73 2.54 -4.82
C LEU A 159 9.10 2.48 -6.30
N PHE A 160 8.11 2.41 -7.19
CA PHE A 160 8.30 2.48 -8.63
C PHE A 160 8.82 3.83 -9.08
N ALA A 161 8.26 4.93 -8.58
CA ALA A 161 8.76 6.27 -8.90
C ALA A 161 10.23 6.43 -8.49
N LEU A 162 10.59 5.98 -7.28
CA LEU A 162 11.97 6.01 -6.80
C LEU A 162 12.89 5.13 -7.66
N TRP A 163 12.47 3.90 -7.95
CA TRP A 163 13.21 2.99 -8.81
C TRP A 163 13.41 3.57 -10.21
N HIS A 164 12.38 4.18 -10.79
CA HIS A 164 12.43 4.77 -12.12
C HIS A 164 13.42 5.96 -12.18
N VAL A 165 13.43 6.81 -11.15
CA VAL A 165 14.40 7.93 -11.03
C VAL A 165 15.84 7.43 -10.94
N LEU A 166 16.09 6.29 -10.28
CA LEU A 166 17.43 5.70 -10.17
C LEU A 166 17.84 4.94 -11.44
N HIS A 167 16.92 4.16 -12.00
CA HIS A 167 17.21 3.22 -13.09
C HIS A 167 17.34 3.92 -14.45
N LEU A 168 16.54 4.96 -14.71
CA LEU A 168 16.54 5.65 -15.99
C LEU A 168 17.90 6.29 -16.34
N PRO A 169 18.60 7.01 -15.44
CA PRO A 169 19.93 7.54 -15.72
C PRO A 169 20.97 6.44 -15.96
N LEU A 170 20.94 5.35 -15.17
CA LEU A 170 21.86 4.22 -15.36
C LEU A 170 21.66 3.55 -16.71
N PHE A 171 20.41 3.39 -17.15
CA PHE A 171 20.08 2.86 -18.46
C PHE A 171 20.62 3.75 -19.60
N ILE A 172 20.45 5.07 -19.48
CA ILE A 172 20.99 6.03 -20.45
C ILE A 172 22.52 5.96 -20.51
N LEU A 173 23.20 5.91 -19.36
CA LEU A 173 24.65 5.77 -19.29
C LEU A 173 25.13 4.46 -19.92
N LEU A 174 24.41 3.36 -19.72
CA LEU A 174 24.74 2.07 -20.32
C LEU A 174 24.62 2.11 -21.85
N ILE A 175 23.55 2.72 -22.38
CA ILE A 175 23.40 2.95 -23.82
C ILE A 175 24.56 3.80 -24.35
N ALA A 176 24.89 4.91 -23.68
CA ALA A 176 26.01 5.77 -24.08
C ALA A 176 27.35 5.02 -24.08
N ALA A 177 27.61 4.20 -23.06
CA ALA A 177 28.83 3.39 -22.99
C ALA A 177 28.91 2.36 -24.13
N VAL A 178 27.81 1.72 -24.48
CA VAL A 178 27.74 0.78 -25.61
C VAL A 178 28.00 1.51 -26.94
N LEU A 179 27.41 2.69 -27.15
CA LEU A 179 27.64 3.49 -28.37
C LEU A 179 29.11 3.89 -28.50
N VAL A 180 29.71 4.40 -27.43
CA VAL A 180 31.14 4.77 -27.41
C VAL A 180 32.02 3.56 -27.69
N HIS A 181 31.70 2.40 -27.12
CA HIS A 181 32.46 1.17 -27.36
C HIS A 181 32.41 0.73 -28.83
N VAL A 182 31.21 0.73 -29.45
CA VAL A 182 31.05 0.35 -30.86
C VAL A 182 31.83 1.29 -31.78
N VAL A 183 31.77 2.60 -31.53
CA VAL A 183 32.52 3.61 -32.29
C VAL A 183 34.02 3.43 -32.11
N ALA A 184 34.49 3.20 -30.87
CA ALA A 184 35.90 2.97 -30.59
C ALA A 184 36.45 1.72 -31.29
N VAL A 185 35.67 0.64 -31.35
CA VAL A 185 36.06 -0.61 -32.04
C VAL A 185 36.01 -0.49 -33.57
N HIS A 186 35.22 0.43 -34.14
CA HIS A 186 35.20 0.66 -35.60
C HIS A 186 36.22 1.70 -36.08
N LEU A 187 36.65 2.59 -35.19
CA LEU A 187 37.69 3.60 -35.48
C LEU A 187 39.12 3.05 -35.37
N TYR A 188 39.30 1.87 -34.77
CA TYR A 188 40.57 1.15 -34.62
C TYR A 188 40.53 -0.15 -35.40
#